data_AF-A0A1A8VBL3-F1
#
_entry.id   AF-A0A1A8VBL3-F1
#
_cell.length_a   1.000
_cell.length_b   1.000
_cell.length_c   1.000
_cell.angle_alpha   90.00
_cell.angle_beta   90.00
_cell.angle_gamma   90.00
#
_symmetry.space_group_name_H-M   'P 1'
#
loop_
_entity.id
_entity.type
_entity.pdbx_description
1 polymer ?
#
loop_
_entity_poly.entity_id
_entity_poly.type
_entity_poly.pdbx_seq_one_letter_code
_entity_poly.pdbx_strand_id
1 'polypeptide(L)'
;DKSLCIMSQKFVMLFLVSKTQTVTLDAAANVLIKESQDSSSHSKYKTKVRRLYDIANVLTSLGLIRKEKGRKPAFKWLGPVEFSSSAAATPGEPEASLNNQDLKR
;
A
#
# COMPACT_ATOMS: atom_id res chain seq x y z
N ASP A 1 8.69 -11.98 17.04
CA ASP A 1 8.32 -10.54 16.89
C ASP A 1 9.39 -9.59 16.31
N LYS A 2 10.63 -10.01 16.02
CA LYS A 2 11.70 -9.09 15.53
C LYS A 2 12.08 -9.33 14.05
N SER A 3 11.36 -10.18 13.33
CA SER A 3 11.71 -10.54 11.95
C SER A 3 11.34 -9.43 10.96
N LEU A 4 12.08 -9.37 9.85
CA LEU A 4 11.83 -8.42 8.78
C LEU A 4 10.42 -8.58 8.18
N CYS A 5 9.92 -9.82 8.11
CA CYS A 5 8.57 -10.14 7.64
C CYS A 5 7.47 -9.46 8.49
N ILE A 6 7.59 -9.52 9.81
CA ILE A 6 6.62 -8.85 10.71
C ILE A 6 6.75 -7.32 10.58
N MET A 7 7.96 -6.81 10.37
CA MET A 7 8.20 -5.39 10.15
C MET A 7 7.57 -4.89 8.85
N SER A 8 7.71 -5.63 7.75
CA SER A 8 7.10 -5.29 6.47
C SER A 8 5.58 -5.36 6.53
N GLN A 9 5.03 -6.37 7.19
CA GLN A 9 3.59 -6.50 7.37
C GLN A 9 3.01 -5.30 8.12
N LYS A 10 3.61 -4.93 9.26
CA LYS A 10 3.19 -3.76 10.05
C LYS A 10 3.34 -2.46 9.28
N PHE A 11 4.41 -2.32 8.50
CA PHE A 11 4.64 -1.14 7.66
C PHE A 11 3.53 -0.98 6.62
N VAL A 12 3.17 -2.05 5.90
CA VAL A 12 2.07 -2.04 4.90
C VAL A 12 0.71 -1.80 5.58
N MET A 13 0.47 -2.48 6.70
CA MET A 13 -0.76 -2.31 7.48
C MET A 13 -0.98 -0.86 7.92
N LEU A 14 0.10 -0.12 8.23
CA LEU A 14 0.01 1.29 8.59
C LEU A 14 -0.56 2.15 7.45
N PHE A 15 -0.24 1.84 6.19
CA PHE A 15 -0.83 2.54 5.04
C PHE A 15 -2.30 2.17 4.81
N LEU A 16 -2.65 0.90 5.01
CA LEU A 16 -4.02 0.39 4.82
C LEU A 16 -5.00 0.91 5.89
N VAL A 17 -4.53 1.07 7.14
CA VAL A 17 -5.36 1.56 8.25
C VAL A 17 -5.43 3.09 8.30
N SER A 18 -4.44 3.79 7.74
CA SER A 18 -4.38 5.25 7.76
C SER A 18 -5.17 5.87 6.61
N LYS A 19 -6.22 6.63 6.92
CA LYS A 19 -7.05 7.37 5.92
C LYS A 19 -6.23 8.28 5.01
N THR A 20 -5.13 8.83 5.53
CA THR A 20 -4.25 9.76 4.79
C THR A 20 -3.28 9.05 3.87
N GLN A 21 -3.12 7.72 3.97
CA GLN A 21 -2.23 6.92 3.13
C GLN A 21 -0.77 7.43 3.10
N THR A 22 -0.39 8.25 4.09
CA THR A 22 0.92 8.87 4.21
C THR A 22 1.52 8.48 5.55
N VAL A 23 2.73 7.94 5.50
CA VAL A 23 3.46 7.46 6.67
C VAL A 23 4.83 8.12 6.69
N THR A 24 5.15 8.77 7.81
CA THR A 24 6.51 9.26 8.06
C THR A 24 7.38 8.14 8.59
N LEU A 25 8.68 8.18 8.30
CA LEU A 25 9.63 7.21 8.81
C LEU A 25 9.63 7.13 10.34
N ASP A 26 9.49 8.28 11.01
CA ASP A 26 9.39 8.36 12.47
C ASP A 26 8.11 7.69 12.99
N ALA A 27 6.97 7.87 12.31
CA ALA A 27 5.72 7.21 12.69
C ALA A 27 5.83 5.69 12.53
N ALA A 28 6.39 5.22 11.42
CA ALA A 28 6.65 3.80 11.19
C ALA A 28 7.59 3.22 12.26
N ALA A 29 8.70 3.92 12.54
CA ALA A 29 9.65 3.52 13.57
C ALA A 29 8.99 3.45 14.96
N ASN A 30 8.13 4.42 15.31
CA ASN A 30 7.40 4.41 16.58
C ASN A 30 6.46 3.23 16.72
N VAL A 31 5.68 2.90 15.69
CA VAL A 31 4.78 1.72 15.70
C VAL A 31 5.59 0.43 15.86
N LEU A 32 6.76 0.36 15.23
CA LEU A 32 7.67 -0.79 15.31
C LEU A 32 8.47 -0.86 16.62
N ILE A 33 8.59 0.25 17.37
CA ILE A 33 9.36 0.35 18.61
C ILE A 33 8.48 0.23 19.85
N LYS A 34 7.27 0.79 19.85
CA LYS A 34 6.35 0.74 21.00
C LYS A 34 6.02 -0.67 21.49
N GLU A 35 6.10 -1.68 20.62
CA GLU A 35 5.83 -3.07 20.98
C GLU A 35 7.03 -3.80 21.58
N SER A 36 8.26 -3.30 21.37
CA SER A 36 9.38 -3.71 22.20
C SER A 36 9.40 -2.83 23.43
N GLN A 37 8.92 -3.35 24.58
CA GLN A 37 8.88 -2.70 25.89
C GLN A 37 10.22 -2.06 26.32
N ASP A 38 11.33 -2.34 25.63
CA ASP A 38 12.63 -1.72 25.83
C ASP A 38 12.83 -0.45 24.97
N SER A 39 12.18 0.66 25.34
CA SER A 39 12.37 1.99 24.74
C SER A 39 13.78 2.58 24.93
N SER A 40 14.64 1.93 25.72
CA SER A 40 15.93 2.45 26.20
C SER A 40 17.09 2.39 25.19
N SER A 41 17.01 1.61 24.10
CA SER A 41 18.20 1.37 23.26
C SER A 41 18.18 2.12 21.91
N HIS A 42 18.91 3.24 21.86
CA HIS A 42 19.20 4.02 20.65
C HIS A 42 19.81 3.17 19.51
N SER A 43 20.57 2.12 19.85
CA SER A 43 21.09 1.12 18.90
C SER A 43 19.97 0.38 18.16
N LYS A 44 18.92 -0.06 18.87
CA LYS A 44 17.76 -0.75 18.28
C LYS A 44 17.00 0.17 17.33
N TYR A 45 16.89 1.46 17.64
CA TYR A 45 16.28 2.46 16.74
C TYR A 45 17.00 2.53 15.39
N LYS A 46 18.34 2.69 15.40
CA LYS A 46 19.14 2.79 14.16
C LYS A 46 18.98 1.56 13.27
N THR A 47 18.96 0.36 13.85
CA THR A 47 18.76 -0.89 13.10
C THR A 47 17.37 -0.97 12.48
N LYS A 48 16.31 -0.62 13.24
CA LYS A 48 14.93 -0.62 12.72
C LYS A 48 14.73 0.42 11.61
N VAL A 49 15.32 1.61 11.77
CA VAL A 49 15.32 2.64 10.72
C VAL A 49 15.98 2.13 9.44
N ARG A 50 17.11 1.42 9.54
CA ARG A 50 17.74 0.80 8.36
C ARG A 50 16.82 -0.21 7.67
N ARG A 51 16.15 -1.07 8.44
CA ARG A 51 15.20 -2.05 7.89
C ARG A 51 13.98 -1.41 7.23
N LEU A 52 13.52 -0.27 7.75
CA LEU A 52 12.46 0.51 7.10
C LEU A 52 12.87 1.05 5.73
N TYR A 53 14.13 1.48 5.58
CA TYR A 53 14.64 1.85 4.26
C TYR A 53 14.73 0.67 3.31
N ASP A 54 15.19 -0.49 3.77
CA ASP A 54 15.23 -1.72 2.95
C ASP A 54 13.83 -2.03 2.41
N ILE A 55 12.81 -2.04 3.27
CA ILE A 55 11.41 -2.29 2.91
C ILE A 55 10.87 -1.20 1.98
N ALA A 56 11.10 0.06 2.31
CA ALA A 56 10.60 1.19 1.52
C ALA A 56 11.22 1.21 0.11
N ASN A 57 12.50 0.86 -0.03
CA ASN A 57 13.15 0.76 -1.32
C ASN A 57 12.49 -0.32 -2.19
N VAL A 58 12.22 -1.50 -1.63
CA VAL A 58 11.51 -2.58 -2.33
C VAL A 58 10.12 -2.13 -2.77
N LEU A 59 9.31 -1.56 -1.87
CA LEU A 59 7.97 -1.06 -2.20
C LEU A 59 7.99 0.08 -3.22
N THR A 60 9.03 0.91 -3.20
CA THR A 60 9.23 1.98 -4.19
C THR A 60 9.58 1.40 -5.56
N SER A 61 10.45 0.39 -5.62
CA SER A 61 10.79 -0.33 -6.86
C SER A 61 9.58 -1.04 -7.48
N LEU A 62 8.64 -1.48 -6.64
CA LEU A 62 7.36 -2.05 -7.08
C LEU A 62 6.32 -0.99 -7.48
N GLY A 63 6.60 0.30 -7.29
CA GLY A 63 5.66 1.38 -7.57
C GLY A 63 4.48 1.48 -6.60
N LEU A 64 4.53 0.76 -5.47
CA LEU A 64 3.45 0.73 -4.46
C LEU A 64 3.45 1.96 -3.56
N ILE A 65 4.63 2.56 -3.34
CA ILE A 65 4.78 3.77 -2.55
C ILE A 65 5.68 4.77 -3.27
N ARG A 66 5.53 6.05 -2.94
CA ARG A 66 6.41 7.13 -3.42
C ARG A 66 6.94 7.95 -2.25
N LYS A 67 8.21 8.30 -2.33
CA LYS A 67 8.84 9.25 -1.41
C LYS A 67 8.25 10.65 -1.60
N GLU A 68 7.73 11.23 -0.53
CA GLU A 68 7.26 12.61 -0.51
C GLU A 68 8.46 13.55 -0.35
N LYS A 69 8.48 14.63 -1.13
CA LYS A 69 9.49 15.69 -1.00
C LYS A 69 9.06 16.64 0.13
N GLY A 70 9.57 16.41 1.33
CA GLY A 70 9.29 17.24 2.50
C GLY A 70 10.49 17.34 3.44
N ARG A 71 10.35 18.18 4.48
CA ARG A 71 11.39 18.39 5.52
C ARG A 71 11.71 17.12 6.31
N LYS A 72 10.82 16.13 6.27
CA LYS A 72 11.00 14.80 6.87
C LYS A 72 10.80 13.70 5.81
N PRO A 73 11.53 12.58 5.91
CA PRO A 73 11.31 11.44 5.03
C PRO A 73 9.92 10.84 5.29
N ALA A 74 9.03 11.03 4.33
CA ALA A 74 7.69 10.46 4.33
C ALA A 74 7.44 9.69 3.03
N PHE A 75 6.53 8.73 3.12
CA PHE A 75 6.12 7.88 2.03
C PHE A 75 4.61 7.98 1.87
N LYS A 76 4.16 8.07 0.63
CA LYS A 76 2.76 8.05 0.25
C LYS A 76 2.45 6.74 -0.44
N TRP A 77 1.38 6.08 -0.02
CA TRP A 77 0.85 4.90 -0.68
C TRP A 77 0.25 5.27 -2.04
N LEU A 78 0.67 4.56 -3.08
CA LEU A 78 0.20 4.73 -4.46
C LEU A 78 -0.48 3.46 -5.01
N GLY A 79 -0.27 2.30 -4.37
CA GLY A 79 -0.74 1.02 -4.86
C GLY A 79 -2.27 0.91 -4.87
N PRO A 80 -2.85 0.11 -5.78
CA PRO A 80 -4.28 -0.16 -5.79
C PRO A 80 -4.68 -0.86 -4.49
N VAL A 81 -5.67 -0.30 -3.78
CA VAL A 81 -6.38 -1.03 -2.71
C VAL A 81 -7.37 -2.04 -3.31
N GLU A 82 -7.62 -1.94 -4.62
CA GLU A 82 -8.39 -2.93 -5.37
C GLU A 82 -7.46 -4.07 -5.78
N PHE A 83 -7.51 -5.17 -5.01
CA PHE A 83 -7.29 -6.49 -5.58
C PHE A 83 -8.39 -6.71 -6.62
N SER A 84 -8.28 -6.07 -7.78
CA SER A 84 -9.05 -6.50 -8.94
C SER A 84 -8.56 -7.92 -9.21
N SER A 85 -9.30 -8.88 -8.66
CA SER A 85 -9.42 -10.19 -9.26
C SER A 85 -9.75 -9.90 -10.71
N SER A 86 -8.73 -9.95 -11.56
CA SER A 86 -8.90 -9.91 -13.01
C SER A 86 -9.51 -11.25 -13.41
N ALA A 87 -10.73 -11.50 -12.92
CA ALA A 87 -11.66 -12.43 -13.52
C ALA A 87 -12.25 -11.66 -14.70
N ALA A 88 -11.49 -11.70 -15.79
CA ALA A 88 -11.91 -11.52 -17.18
C ALA A 88 -13.31 -10.92 -17.37
N ALA A 89 -13.36 -9.61 -17.58
CA ALA A 89 -14.46 -8.99 -18.30
C ALA A 89 -14.38 -9.43 -19.76
N THR A 90 -15.32 -10.27 -20.20
CA THR A 90 -15.63 -10.48 -21.61
C THR A 90 -16.54 -9.33 -22.07
N PRO A 91 -16.13 -8.46 -23.01
CA PRO A 91 -16.98 -7.39 -23.53
C PRO A 91 -17.53 -7.74 -24.94
N GLY A 92 -18.84 -7.57 -25.13
CA GLY A 92 -19.55 -7.59 -26.43
C GLY A 92 -20.49 -8.80 -26.56
N GLU A 93 -21.80 -8.69 -26.78
CA GLU A 93 -22.62 -7.67 -27.45
C GLU A 93 -24.04 -7.58 -26.83
N PRO A 94 -24.75 -6.45 -26.98
CA PRO A 94 -26.19 -6.40 -27.02
C PRO A 94 -26.67 -6.30 -28.48
N GLU A 95 -26.96 -7.42 -29.14
CA GLU A 95 -27.71 -7.41 -30.41
C GLU A 95 -29.20 -7.38 -30.07
N ALA A 96 -29.75 -6.17 -30.07
CA ALA A 96 -31.17 -5.93 -29.91
C ALA A 96 -31.87 -6.17 -31.26
N SER A 97 -32.50 -7.34 -31.40
CA SER A 97 -33.43 -7.61 -32.50
C SER A 97 -34.76 -8.12 -31.95
N LEU A 98 -35.78 -7.27 -31.99
CA LEU A 98 -37.14 -7.58 -32.43
C LEU A 98 -38.05 -6.35 -32.19
N ASN A 99 -38.29 -5.56 -33.23
CA ASN A 99 -39.57 -4.87 -33.34
C ASN A 99 -40.16 -5.08 -34.74
N ASN A 100 -41.24 -5.85 -34.74
CA ASN A 100 -42.14 -6.04 -35.86
C ASN A 100 -42.92 -4.74 -36.11
N GLN A 101 -42.97 -4.32 -37.38
CA GLN A 101 -44.07 -3.61 -38.08
C GLN A 101 -43.44 -2.75 -39.18
N ASP A 102 -43.68 -3.11 -40.45
CA ASP A 102 -44.40 -2.28 -41.44
C ASP A 102 -44.08 -2.76 -42.87
N LEU A 103 -44.95 -3.60 -43.44
CA LEU A 103 -45.14 -3.58 -44.89
C LEU A 103 -46.61 -3.86 -45.19
N LYS A 104 -47.41 -2.81 -45.05
CA LYS A 104 -48.67 -2.64 -45.77
C LYS A 104 -48.39 -1.73 -46.95
N ARG A 105 -48.28 -2.28 -48.15
CA ARG A 105 -48.77 -1.76 -49.44
C ARG A 105 -48.34 -2.66 -50.58
#